data_AF-A0A3A9GWS6-F1
#
_entry.id   AF-A0A3A9GWS6-F1
#
_cell.length_a   1.000
_cell.length_b   1.000
_cell.length_c   1.000
_cell.angle_alpha   90.00
_cell.angle_beta   90.00
_cell.angle_gamma   90.00
#
_symmetry.space_group_name_H-M   'P 1'
#
loop_
_entity.id
_entity.type
_entity.pdbx_description
1 polymer ?
#
loop_
_entity_poly.entity_id
_entity_poly.type
_entity_poly.pdbx_seq_one_letter_code
_entity_poly.pdbx_strand_id
1 'polypeptide(L)'
;MKLVIDPSLIWSLPYDEDNFKYLDELINFVNKLLVEKHISSDLLIPLLQKLNKEPFDKYREPTSKKKEIVRKLFDLLDTTERIILSDYKCADGLIPSSYISSYNDDVNIYFNKLIQYIIKNTIECVLFLSPDNFKINDEIASFVHYIRHIYKEENSYLAILISEGVGLKKDIIIAPTLDEPLPNKWLTKEYQTTREELIKSGKASIAAFLSLGKEVSLRNGYLFDEYLTKINNGAIREIFKSKTKPIIYLSTDVEHGAIEVFNNKPEHQGESNYIGDIKKGSKDPKKHKIILHK
;
A
#
# COMPACT_ATOMS: atom_id res chain seq x y z
N MET A 1 -10.79 9.86 -7.15
CA MET A 1 -9.83 8.76 -7.36
C MET A 1 -10.53 7.49 -7.86
N LYS A 2 -9.95 6.73 -8.79
CA LYS A 2 -10.41 5.39 -9.21
C LYS A 2 -9.34 4.33 -8.94
N LEU A 3 -9.73 3.06 -8.89
CA LEU A 3 -8.78 1.95 -8.76
C LEU A 3 -8.49 1.31 -10.11
N VAL A 4 -7.26 0.88 -10.30
CA VAL A 4 -6.85 0.02 -11.41
C VAL A 4 -5.99 -1.10 -10.84
N ILE A 5 -6.28 -2.34 -11.24
CA ILE A 5 -5.43 -3.49 -10.95
C ILE A 5 -4.66 -3.79 -12.23
N ASP A 6 -3.35 -3.89 -12.10
CA ASP A 6 -2.45 -4.31 -13.16
C ASP A 6 -2.94 -5.64 -13.78
N PRO A 7 -3.29 -5.64 -15.07
CA PRO A 7 -3.82 -6.84 -15.69
C PRO A 7 -2.80 -7.99 -15.78
N SER A 8 -1.50 -7.71 -15.71
CA SER A 8 -0.47 -8.76 -15.63
C SER A 8 -0.56 -9.58 -14.34
N LEU A 9 -1.19 -9.06 -13.28
CA LEU A 9 -1.47 -9.82 -12.05
C LEU A 9 -2.69 -10.75 -12.19
N ILE A 10 -3.67 -10.37 -13.01
CA ILE A 10 -4.89 -11.16 -13.26
C ILE A 10 -4.63 -12.24 -14.32
N TRP A 11 -3.87 -11.87 -15.35
CA TRP A 11 -3.44 -12.72 -16.45
C TRP A 11 -1.91 -12.88 -16.39
N SER A 12 -1.43 -13.42 -15.27
CA SER A 12 -0.01 -13.79 -15.08
C SER A 12 0.32 -15.08 -15.83
N LEU A 13 1.59 -15.29 -16.18
CA LEU A 13 2.03 -16.53 -16.81
C LEU A 13 1.45 -17.76 -16.07
N PRO A 14 1.10 -18.85 -16.78
CA PRO A 14 0.27 -19.93 -16.25
C PRO A 14 0.82 -20.72 -15.03
N TYR A 15 1.89 -20.31 -14.37
CA TYR A 15 2.50 -21.07 -13.27
C TYR A 15 3.09 -20.18 -12.17
N ASP A 16 2.31 -19.20 -11.70
CA ASP A 16 2.74 -18.37 -10.58
C ASP A 16 1.71 -18.40 -9.43
N GLU A 17 1.88 -19.38 -8.54
CA GLU A 17 1.06 -19.55 -7.33
C GLU A 17 1.17 -18.33 -6.41
N ASP A 18 2.33 -17.68 -6.37
CA ASP A 18 2.56 -16.49 -5.55
C ASP A 18 1.79 -15.29 -6.10
N ASN A 19 1.78 -15.07 -7.42
CA ASN A 19 0.96 -14.03 -8.06
C ASN A 19 -0.54 -14.26 -7.82
N PHE A 20 -1.01 -15.50 -7.92
CA PHE A 20 -2.41 -15.81 -7.67
C PHE A 20 -2.82 -15.61 -6.21
N LYS A 21 -1.96 -16.03 -5.26
CA LYS A 21 -2.15 -15.78 -3.84
C LYS A 21 -2.15 -14.28 -3.54
N TYR A 22 -1.20 -13.54 -4.12
CA TYR A 22 -1.12 -12.10 -3.98
C TYR A 22 -2.34 -11.39 -4.57
N LEU A 23 -2.87 -11.85 -5.70
CA LEU A 23 -4.10 -11.31 -6.28
C LEU A 23 -5.29 -11.46 -5.32
N ASP A 24 -5.48 -12.63 -4.70
CA ASP A 24 -6.55 -12.82 -3.71
C ASP A 24 -6.35 -11.92 -2.49
N GLU A 25 -5.11 -11.84 -1.97
CA GLU A 25 -4.75 -10.93 -0.88
C GLU A 25 -5.04 -9.48 -1.23
N LEU A 26 -4.66 -9.03 -2.43
CA LEU A 26 -4.91 -7.69 -2.95
C LEU A 26 -6.41 -7.38 -3.06
N ILE A 27 -7.18 -8.29 -3.64
CA ILE A 27 -8.63 -8.12 -3.78
C ILE A 27 -9.31 -8.01 -2.41
N ASN A 28 -8.93 -8.89 -1.48
CA ASN A 28 -9.46 -8.86 -0.11
C ASN A 28 -9.03 -7.58 0.62
N PHE A 29 -7.77 -7.15 0.42
CA PHE A 29 -7.22 -5.91 0.97
C PHE A 29 -8.00 -4.69 0.49
N VAL A 30 -8.15 -4.53 -0.84
CA VAL A 30 -8.87 -3.41 -1.46
C VAL A 30 -10.33 -3.40 -0.98
N ASN A 31 -11.00 -4.55 -1.02
CA ASN A 31 -12.38 -4.67 -0.54
C ASN A 31 -12.52 -4.36 0.96
N LYS A 32 -11.50 -4.64 1.78
CA LYS A 32 -11.53 -4.31 3.19
C LYS A 32 -11.27 -2.82 3.43
N LEU A 33 -10.29 -2.24 2.72
CA LEU A 33 -9.74 -0.93 3.04
C LEU A 33 -10.40 0.23 2.29
N LEU A 34 -10.65 0.10 0.98
CA LEU A 34 -10.96 1.23 0.11
C LEU A 34 -12.45 1.32 -0.22
N VAL A 35 -12.98 2.55 -0.32
CA VAL A 35 -14.34 2.78 -0.86
C VAL A 35 -14.38 2.74 -2.38
N GLU A 36 -13.28 3.14 -3.00
CA GLU A 36 -13.19 3.25 -4.45
C GLU A 36 -13.23 1.89 -5.14
N LYS A 37 -13.66 1.91 -6.39
CA LYS A 37 -13.88 0.73 -7.21
C LYS A 37 -13.04 0.77 -8.48
N HIS A 38 -12.82 -0.40 -9.05
CA HIS A 38 -12.09 -0.56 -10.29
C HIS A 38 -12.94 -0.05 -11.46
N ILE A 39 -12.32 0.67 -12.40
CA ILE A 39 -13.01 1.15 -13.60
C ILE A 39 -13.61 -0.03 -14.39
N SER A 40 -14.92 0.02 -14.65
CA SER A 40 -15.62 -0.98 -15.46
C SER A 40 -15.71 -0.53 -16.91
N SER A 41 -15.39 -1.43 -17.85
CA SER A 41 -15.39 -1.12 -19.28
C SER A 41 -16.06 -2.20 -20.13
N ASP A 42 -16.40 -1.82 -21.35
CA ASP A 42 -16.87 -2.74 -22.38
C ASP A 42 -15.89 -3.82 -22.80
N LEU A 43 -14.58 -3.60 -22.63
CA LEU A 43 -13.54 -4.60 -22.91
C LEU A 43 -13.22 -5.50 -21.72
N LEU A 44 -13.21 -4.97 -20.49
CA LEU A 44 -12.86 -5.75 -19.29
C LEU A 44 -13.87 -6.86 -18.99
N ILE A 45 -15.17 -6.56 -19.12
CA ILE A 45 -16.23 -7.51 -18.78
C ILE A 45 -16.11 -8.81 -19.62
N PRO A 46 -16.00 -8.76 -20.97
CA PRO A 46 -15.75 -9.95 -21.77
C PRO A 46 -14.46 -10.68 -21.41
N LEU A 47 -13.37 -9.96 -21.08
CA LEU A 47 -12.10 -10.58 -20.67
C LEU A 47 -12.25 -11.39 -19.38
N LEU A 48 -12.93 -10.85 -18.36
CA LEU A 48 -13.22 -11.57 -17.12
C LEU A 48 -14.16 -12.77 -17.35
N GLN A 49 -15.14 -12.65 -18.25
CA GLN A 49 -16.01 -13.76 -18.63
C GLN A 49 -15.25 -14.88 -19.36
N LYS A 50 -14.28 -14.51 -20.22
CA LYS A 50 -13.37 -15.47 -20.89
C LYS A 50 -12.47 -16.15 -19.87
N LEU A 51 -11.88 -15.39 -18.95
CA LEU A 51 -11.05 -15.94 -17.86
C LEU A 51 -11.82 -17.01 -17.08
N ASN A 52 -13.10 -16.80 -16.76
CA ASN A 52 -13.94 -17.78 -16.08
C ASN A 52 -14.14 -19.11 -16.85
N LYS A 53 -13.97 -19.08 -18.19
CA LYS A 53 -14.22 -20.20 -19.10
C LYS A 53 -12.94 -20.91 -19.56
N GLU A 54 -11.76 -20.33 -19.35
CA GLU A 54 -10.49 -20.93 -19.79
C GLU A 54 -10.16 -22.23 -19.04
N PRO A 55 -9.75 -23.31 -19.76
CA PRO A 55 -9.54 -24.65 -19.22
C PRO A 55 -8.41 -24.74 -18.16
N PHE A 56 -8.58 -25.69 -17.24
CA PHE A 56 -7.80 -25.86 -16.01
C PHE A 56 -6.40 -26.42 -16.19
N ASP A 57 -6.09 -26.93 -17.37
CA ASP A 57 -4.88 -27.72 -17.64
C ASP A 57 -3.60 -26.91 -17.36
N LYS A 58 -3.72 -25.58 -17.34
CA LYS A 58 -2.65 -24.63 -17.03
C LYS A 58 -2.64 -24.13 -15.58
N TYR A 59 -3.76 -24.18 -14.85
CA TYR A 59 -3.86 -23.75 -13.46
C TYR A 59 -4.17 -24.97 -12.59
N ARG A 60 -3.19 -25.52 -11.86
CA ARG A 60 -3.43 -26.64 -10.93
C ARG A 60 -4.36 -26.29 -9.75
N GLU A 61 -4.78 -25.02 -9.65
CA GLU A 61 -5.72 -24.54 -8.63
C GLU A 61 -7.11 -25.16 -8.80
N PRO A 62 -7.84 -25.39 -7.70
CA PRO A 62 -9.22 -25.89 -7.77
C PRO A 62 -10.14 -24.92 -8.53
N THR A 63 -11.03 -25.48 -9.36
CA THR A 63 -11.99 -24.70 -10.15
C THR A 63 -12.85 -23.75 -9.35
N SER A 64 -13.14 -24.10 -8.10
CA SER A 64 -13.86 -23.25 -7.15
C SER A 64 -13.10 -21.95 -6.85
N LYS A 65 -11.78 -21.99 -6.63
CA LYS A 65 -10.99 -20.84 -6.19
C LYS A 65 -10.80 -19.79 -7.28
N LYS A 66 -10.56 -20.22 -8.52
CA LYS A 66 -10.55 -19.31 -9.69
C LYS A 66 -11.90 -18.61 -9.88
N LYS A 67 -13.00 -19.37 -9.83
CA LYS A 67 -14.36 -18.82 -9.92
C LYS A 67 -14.63 -17.81 -8.82
N GLU A 68 -14.16 -18.10 -7.60
CA GLU A 68 -14.26 -17.18 -6.48
C GLU A 68 -13.50 -15.87 -6.74
N ILE A 69 -12.26 -15.93 -7.19
CA ILE A 69 -11.46 -14.73 -7.50
C ILE A 69 -12.09 -13.93 -8.65
N VAL A 70 -12.52 -14.58 -9.73
CA VAL A 70 -13.22 -13.89 -10.82
C VAL A 70 -14.48 -13.21 -10.32
N ARG A 71 -15.26 -13.85 -9.44
CA ARG A 71 -16.42 -13.24 -8.80
C ARG A 71 -16.01 -12.01 -7.96
N LYS A 72 -14.97 -12.12 -7.14
CA LYS A 72 -14.48 -10.98 -6.35
C LYS A 72 -13.96 -9.82 -7.23
N LEU A 73 -13.36 -10.12 -8.40
CA LEU A 73 -12.98 -9.12 -9.40
C LEU A 73 -14.21 -8.41 -9.97
N PHE A 74 -15.29 -9.13 -10.27
CA PHE A 74 -16.57 -8.52 -10.65
C PHE A 74 -17.13 -7.63 -9.53
N ASP A 75 -17.05 -8.05 -8.28
CA ASP A 75 -17.51 -7.27 -7.11
C ASP A 75 -16.68 -6.00 -6.86
N LEU A 76 -15.46 -5.94 -7.42
CA LEU A 76 -14.59 -4.76 -7.39
C LEU A 76 -14.89 -3.74 -8.50
N LEU A 77 -15.67 -4.10 -9.52
CA LEU A 77 -15.99 -3.18 -10.60
C LEU A 77 -16.94 -2.08 -10.14
N ASP A 78 -16.68 -0.87 -10.60
CA ASP A 78 -17.62 0.24 -10.51
C ASP A 78 -18.73 0.02 -11.54
N THR A 79 -19.93 -0.32 -11.07
CA THR A 79 -21.08 -0.61 -11.94
C THR A 79 -21.94 0.62 -12.19
N THR A 80 -21.59 1.76 -11.61
CA THR A 80 -22.34 3.01 -11.78
C THR A 80 -22.19 3.59 -13.17
N GLU A 81 -21.00 3.44 -13.76
CA GLU A 81 -20.66 3.90 -15.10
C GLU A 81 -19.82 2.85 -15.82
N ARG A 82 -20.25 2.46 -17.03
CA ARG A 82 -19.48 1.59 -17.91
C ARG A 82 -18.84 2.42 -18.99
N ILE A 83 -17.51 2.46 -19.01
CA ILE A 83 -16.76 3.20 -20.03
C ILE A 83 -16.66 2.40 -21.33
N ILE A 84 -16.67 3.11 -22.46
CA ILE A 84 -16.48 2.53 -23.80
C ILE A 84 -15.03 2.74 -24.23
N LEU A 85 -14.22 1.69 -24.07
CA LEU A 85 -12.82 1.65 -24.48
C LEU A 85 -12.63 1.14 -25.90
N SER A 86 -13.63 0.47 -26.49
CA SER A 86 -13.53 -0.03 -27.88
C SER A 86 -13.17 1.08 -28.88
N ASP A 87 -13.66 2.31 -28.67
CA ASP A 87 -13.40 3.49 -29.50
C ASP A 87 -11.98 4.06 -29.37
N TYR A 88 -11.24 3.68 -28.33
CA TYR A 88 -9.87 4.13 -28.10
C TYR A 88 -8.90 3.31 -28.98
N LYS A 89 -7.87 3.97 -29.52
CA LYS A 89 -6.78 3.31 -30.27
C LYS A 89 -5.57 3.16 -29.36
N CYS A 90 -4.86 2.05 -29.47
CA CYS A 90 -3.60 1.90 -28.76
C CYS A 90 -2.66 3.05 -29.12
N ALA A 91 -1.91 3.53 -28.13
CA ALA A 91 -0.88 4.54 -28.32
C ALA A 91 0.44 4.06 -27.73
N ASP A 92 1.50 4.35 -28.46
CA ASP A 92 2.86 3.97 -28.09
C ASP A 92 3.39 4.89 -26.98
N GLY A 93 4.29 4.34 -26.15
CA GLY A 93 4.97 5.10 -25.09
C GLY A 93 4.10 5.54 -23.91
N LEU A 94 2.83 5.11 -23.82
CA LEU A 94 1.98 5.40 -22.67
C LEU A 94 2.39 4.66 -21.41
N ILE A 95 2.81 3.41 -21.58
CA ILE A 95 3.23 2.52 -20.49
C ILE A 95 4.76 2.48 -20.52
N PRO A 96 5.45 2.59 -19.36
CA PRO A 96 6.90 2.52 -19.29
C PRO A 96 7.46 1.29 -20.02
N SER A 97 8.57 1.46 -20.73
CA SER A 97 9.21 0.35 -21.44
C SER A 97 9.75 -0.74 -20.50
N SER A 98 9.92 -0.40 -19.22
CA SER A 98 10.30 -1.31 -18.13
C SER A 98 9.13 -2.16 -17.63
N TYR A 99 7.90 -1.88 -18.06
CA TYR A 99 6.71 -2.61 -17.64
C TYR A 99 6.63 -4.00 -18.29
N ILE A 100 6.45 -5.01 -17.45
CA ILE A 100 6.26 -6.40 -17.83
C ILE A 100 4.78 -6.60 -18.14
N SER A 101 4.49 -6.78 -19.43
CA SER A 101 3.14 -6.98 -19.95
C SER A 101 2.60 -8.39 -19.65
N SER A 102 1.28 -8.54 -19.67
CA SER A 102 0.64 -9.86 -19.60
C SER A 102 1.03 -10.72 -20.80
N TYR A 103 0.96 -12.04 -20.66
CA TYR A 103 1.10 -12.98 -21.79
C TYR A 103 -0.07 -12.92 -22.79
N ASN A 104 -1.15 -12.20 -22.44
CA ASN A 104 -2.36 -12.12 -23.25
C ASN A 104 -2.46 -10.76 -23.97
N ASP A 105 -2.34 -10.77 -25.29
CA ASP A 105 -2.36 -9.56 -26.11
C ASP A 105 -3.68 -8.78 -26.01
N ASP A 106 -4.82 -9.47 -25.92
CA ASP A 106 -6.13 -8.80 -25.76
C ASP A 106 -6.17 -7.97 -24.47
N VAL A 107 -5.52 -8.48 -23.41
CA VAL A 107 -5.41 -7.83 -22.10
C VAL A 107 -4.45 -6.64 -22.16
N ASN A 108 -3.33 -6.77 -22.86
CA ASN A 108 -2.38 -5.67 -23.07
C ASN A 108 -3.02 -4.53 -23.88
N ILE A 109 -3.80 -4.86 -24.92
CA ILE A 109 -4.58 -3.90 -25.69
C ILE A 109 -5.60 -3.19 -24.79
N TYR A 110 -6.34 -3.93 -23.97
CA TYR A 110 -7.25 -3.35 -23.00
C TYR A 110 -6.53 -2.38 -22.05
N PHE A 111 -5.39 -2.78 -21.48
CA PHE A 111 -4.67 -1.96 -20.53
C PHE A 111 -4.16 -0.67 -21.15
N ASN A 112 -3.57 -0.74 -22.35
CA ASN A 112 -3.12 0.43 -23.09
C ASN A 112 -4.27 1.42 -23.34
N LYS A 113 -5.43 0.93 -23.78
CA LYS A 113 -6.63 1.75 -23.98
C LYS A 113 -7.16 2.35 -22.68
N LEU A 114 -7.14 1.59 -21.58
CA LEU A 114 -7.54 2.08 -20.26
C LEU A 114 -6.62 3.21 -19.79
N ILE A 115 -5.30 3.05 -19.90
CA ILE A 115 -4.34 4.10 -19.55
C ILE A 115 -4.54 5.33 -20.44
N GLN A 116 -4.76 5.15 -21.75
CA GLN A 116 -5.08 6.26 -22.64
C GLN A 116 -6.36 7.00 -22.21
N TYR A 117 -7.41 6.28 -21.82
CA TYR A 117 -8.65 6.85 -21.29
C TYR A 117 -8.40 7.66 -20.02
N ILE A 118 -7.66 7.08 -19.06
CA ILE A 118 -7.29 7.74 -17.80
C ILE A 118 -6.55 9.05 -18.08
N ILE A 119 -5.56 9.03 -18.98
CA ILE A 119 -4.75 10.21 -19.30
C ILE A 119 -5.60 11.30 -19.98
N LYS A 120 -6.35 10.94 -21.04
CA LYS A 120 -7.15 11.90 -21.82
C LYS A 120 -8.23 12.59 -20.98
N ASN A 121 -8.74 11.91 -19.96
CA ASN A 121 -9.79 12.44 -19.10
C ASN A 121 -9.27 12.89 -17.73
N THR A 122 -7.94 12.90 -17.52
CA THR A 122 -7.29 13.34 -16.27
C THR A 122 -7.89 12.67 -15.02
N ILE A 123 -8.12 11.36 -15.11
CA ILE A 123 -8.74 10.59 -14.03
C ILE A 123 -7.65 10.25 -13.00
N GLU A 124 -7.72 10.87 -11.83
CA GLU A 124 -6.88 10.48 -10.70
C GLU A 124 -7.12 9.01 -10.35
N CYS A 125 -6.06 8.21 -10.33
CA CYS A 125 -6.16 6.79 -10.04
C CYS A 125 -5.01 6.22 -9.23
N VAL A 126 -5.31 5.13 -8.55
CA VAL A 126 -4.34 4.26 -7.89
C VAL A 126 -4.22 2.98 -8.70
N LEU A 127 -3.03 2.73 -9.23
CA LEU A 127 -2.68 1.55 -9.98
C LEU A 127 -1.92 0.57 -9.08
N PHE A 128 -2.57 -0.55 -8.74
CA PHE A 128 -1.95 -1.65 -8.02
C PHE A 128 -1.16 -2.52 -9.01
N LEU A 129 0.16 -2.54 -8.86
CA LEU A 129 1.05 -3.27 -9.77
C LEU A 129 1.15 -4.75 -9.42
N SER A 130 1.44 -5.55 -10.44
CA SER A 130 1.91 -6.92 -10.26
C SER A 130 3.26 -6.94 -9.53
N PRO A 131 3.57 -7.97 -8.72
CA PRO A 131 4.91 -8.20 -8.18
C PRO A 131 6.02 -8.16 -9.23
N ASP A 132 5.75 -8.60 -10.47
CA ASP A 132 6.69 -8.52 -11.59
C ASP A 132 7.10 -7.08 -11.93
N ASN A 133 6.18 -6.14 -11.68
CA ASN A 133 6.31 -4.72 -11.95
C ASN A 133 6.73 -3.91 -10.70
N PHE A 134 7.14 -4.57 -9.62
CA PHE A 134 7.49 -3.93 -8.34
C PHE A 134 8.60 -2.87 -8.46
N LYS A 135 9.50 -2.99 -9.45
CA LYS A 135 10.64 -2.07 -9.61
C LYS A 135 10.36 -0.87 -10.53
N ILE A 136 9.16 -0.75 -11.08
CA ILE A 136 8.82 0.37 -11.95
C ILE A 136 8.81 1.67 -11.15
N ASN A 137 9.57 2.65 -11.65
CA ASN A 137 9.65 3.99 -11.09
C ASN A 137 9.25 5.08 -12.08
N ASP A 138 9.16 4.75 -13.37
CA ASP A 138 8.75 5.69 -14.40
C ASP A 138 7.25 6.00 -14.27
N GLU A 139 6.94 7.28 -14.09
CA GLU A 139 5.56 7.75 -13.95
C GLU A 139 4.83 7.73 -15.31
N ILE A 140 3.61 7.19 -15.34
CA ILE A 140 2.71 7.29 -16.49
C ILE A 140 2.16 8.73 -16.60
N ALA A 141 1.72 9.29 -15.48
CA ALA A 141 1.25 10.67 -15.33
C ALA A 141 1.22 11.06 -13.85
N SER A 142 1.26 12.35 -13.53
CA SER A 142 1.34 12.85 -12.14
C SER A 142 0.12 12.53 -11.26
N PHE A 143 -1.02 12.17 -11.87
CA PHE A 143 -2.26 11.77 -11.19
C PHE A 143 -2.49 10.25 -11.20
N VAL A 144 -1.51 9.47 -11.68
CA VAL A 144 -1.52 8.01 -11.64
C VAL A 144 -0.53 7.56 -10.58
N HIS A 145 -1.03 7.13 -9.43
CA HIS A 145 -0.22 6.75 -8.29
C HIS A 145 -0.06 5.24 -8.23
N TYR A 146 1.18 4.75 -8.08
CA TYR A 146 1.44 3.32 -7.98
C TYR A 146 1.35 2.82 -6.55
N ILE A 147 0.79 1.62 -6.40
CA ILE A 147 1.02 0.77 -5.24
C ILE A 147 1.72 -0.49 -5.76
N ARG A 148 3.02 -0.58 -5.50
CA ARG A 148 3.89 -1.68 -5.96
C ARG A 148 3.66 -2.96 -5.18
N HIS A 149 3.42 -2.84 -3.88
CA HIS A 149 3.08 -3.98 -3.04
C HIS A 149 2.31 -3.55 -1.78
N ILE A 150 1.19 -4.21 -1.48
CA ILE A 150 0.33 -3.81 -0.34
C ILE A 150 0.99 -3.98 1.04
N TYR A 151 2.01 -4.82 1.16
CA TYR A 151 2.70 -5.11 2.45
C TYR A 151 4.22 -4.89 2.47
N LYS A 152 4.87 -4.54 1.35
CA LYS A 152 6.34 -4.54 1.25
C LYS A 152 6.91 -3.24 0.68
N GLU A 153 6.05 -2.37 0.18
CA GLU A 153 6.48 -1.08 -0.36
C GLU A 153 6.76 -0.11 0.78
N GLU A 154 7.90 0.57 0.72
CA GLU A 154 8.27 1.65 1.63
C GLU A 154 8.06 3.01 0.95
N ASN A 155 7.75 4.04 1.73
CA ASN A 155 7.33 5.36 1.21
C ASN A 155 6.16 5.22 0.22
N SER A 156 5.25 4.29 0.51
CA SER A 156 4.17 3.94 -0.40
C SER A 156 3.11 5.04 -0.43
N TYR A 157 2.51 5.26 -1.60
CA TYR A 157 1.33 6.12 -1.71
C TYR A 157 0.16 5.59 -0.86
N LEU A 158 0.11 4.26 -0.67
CA LEU A 158 -0.85 3.61 0.23
C LEU A 158 -0.72 4.10 1.69
N ALA A 159 0.49 4.26 2.21
CA ALA A 159 0.73 4.79 3.55
C ALA A 159 0.18 6.22 3.68
N ILE A 160 0.35 7.04 2.65
CA ILE A 160 -0.17 8.41 2.60
C ILE A 160 -1.71 8.40 2.63
N LEU A 161 -2.35 7.60 1.78
CA LEU A 161 -3.82 7.47 1.76
C LEU A 161 -4.37 7.05 3.14
N ILE A 162 -3.71 6.08 3.80
CA ILE A 162 -4.08 5.62 5.13
C ILE A 162 -3.89 6.73 6.18
N SER A 163 -2.73 7.37 6.16
CA SER A 163 -2.37 8.44 7.07
C SER A 163 -3.31 9.63 6.94
N GLU A 164 -3.74 10.00 5.73
CA GLU A 164 -4.61 11.14 5.48
C GLU A 164 -6.10 10.80 5.65
N GLY A 165 -6.48 9.53 5.48
CA GLY A 165 -7.87 9.09 5.52
C GLY A 165 -8.59 9.20 4.18
N VAL A 166 -7.84 9.23 3.08
CA VAL A 166 -8.37 9.45 1.71
C VAL A 166 -8.78 8.12 1.09
N GLY A 167 -10.01 8.05 0.58
CA GLY A 167 -10.50 6.87 -0.14
C GLY A 167 -10.69 5.62 0.72
N LEU A 168 -10.65 5.75 2.06
CA LEU A 168 -10.80 4.64 3.00
C LEU A 168 -12.26 4.40 3.39
N LYS A 169 -12.61 3.15 3.68
CA LYS A 169 -13.88 2.81 4.32
C LYS A 169 -13.94 3.42 5.73
N LYS A 170 -15.15 3.82 6.12
CA LYS A 170 -15.38 4.42 7.44
C LYS A 170 -14.89 3.49 8.55
N ASP A 171 -14.20 4.05 9.54
CA ASP A 171 -13.73 3.39 10.76
C ASP A 171 -12.82 2.17 10.54
N ILE A 172 -12.24 2.00 9.34
CA ILE A 172 -11.38 0.85 9.02
C ILE A 172 -9.99 0.95 9.66
N ILE A 173 -9.49 2.17 9.84
CA ILE A 173 -8.22 2.45 10.51
C ILE A 173 -8.52 2.71 11.98
N ILE A 174 -7.97 1.86 12.83
CA ILE A 174 -8.12 1.96 14.27
C ILE A 174 -7.23 3.11 14.75
N ALA A 175 -7.81 4.00 15.55
CA ALA A 175 -7.10 5.14 16.10
C ALA A 175 -6.13 4.68 17.21
N PRO A 176 -4.89 5.22 17.26
CA PRO A 176 -3.91 4.82 18.25
C PRO A 176 -4.25 5.29 19.66
N THR A 177 -3.84 4.48 20.65
CA THR A 177 -3.91 4.79 22.09
C THR A 177 -2.52 4.61 22.73
N LEU A 178 -2.33 5.05 23.97
CA LEU A 178 -1.04 4.84 24.65
C LEU A 178 -0.76 3.37 24.95
N ASP A 179 -1.81 2.58 25.20
CA ASP A 179 -1.68 1.13 25.43
C ASP A 179 -1.52 0.36 24.12
N GLU A 180 -2.07 0.88 23.02
CA GLU A 180 -1.96 0.32 21.68
C GLU A 180 -1.59 1.43 20.66
N PRO A 181 -0.31 1.83 20.59
CA PRO A 181 0.15 2.94 19.76
C PRO A 181 0.18 2.59 18.28
N LEU A 182 0.25 1.31 17.93
CA LEU A 182 0.22 0.81 16.55
C LEU A 182 -0.88 -0.26 16.39
N PRO A 183 -2.17 0.12 16.44
CA PRO A 183 -3.28 -0.83 16.49
C PRO A 183 -3.56 -1.52 15.14
N ASN A 184 -3.05 -0.99 14.02
CA ASN A 184 -3.34 -1.51 12.68
C ASN A 184 -2.34 -2.59 12.25
N LYS A 185 -2.10 -3.58 13.11
CA LYS A 185 -1.07 -4.63 12.96
C LYS A 185 -1.13 -5.37 11.61
N TRP A 186 -2.32 -5.55 11.08
CA TRP A 186 -2.57 -6.20 9.79
C TRP A 186 -1.98 -5.44 8.59
N LEU A 187 -1.70 -4.14 8.74
CA LEU A 187 -1.04 -3.31 7.73
C LEU A 187 0.49 -3.32 7.86
N THR A 188 1.03 -3.69 9.02
CA THR A 188 2.45 -3.48 9.35
C THR A 188 3.25 -4.74 9.63
N LYS A 189 2.59 -5.90 9.72
CA LYS A 189 3.23 -7.18 10.09
C LYS A 189 4.45 -7.54 9.23
N GLU A 190 4.37 -7.40 7.91
CA GLU A 190 5.48 -7.77 7.02
C GLU A 190 6.71 -6.86 7.21
N TYR A 191 6.52 -5.59 7.58
CA TYR A 191 7.65 -4.70 7.87
C TYR A 191 8.42 -5.12 9.13
N GLN A 192 7.76 -5.77 10.10
CA GLN A 192 8.46 -6.37 11.25
C GLN A 192 9.40 -7.48 10.76
N THR A 193 8.92 -8.35 9.86
CA THR A 193 9.74 -9.39 9.23
C THR A 193 10.93 -8.78 8.51
N THR A 194 10.70 -7.77 7.67
CA THR A 194 11.76 -7.05 6.94
C THR A 194 12.79 -6.43 7.88
N ARG A 195 12.35 -5.78 8.96
CA ARG A 195 13.26 -5.23 9.99
C ARG A 195 14.16 -6.30 10.60
N GLU A 196 13.59 -7.44 10.97
CA GLU A 196 14.35 -8.54 11.56
C GLU A 196 15.36 -9.14 10.57
N GLU A 197 15.00 -9.25 9.29
CA GLU A 197 15.89 -9.71 8.23
C GLU A 197 17.05 -8.74 7.99
N LEU A 198 16.80 -7.43 7.98
CA LEU A 198 17.85 -6.42 7.84
C LEU A 198 18.85 -6.49 8.99
N ILE A 199 18.38 -6.67 10.23
CA ILE A 199 19.23 -6.84 11.40
C ILE A 199 20.06 -8.13 11.28
N LYS A 200 19.40 -9.27 11.01
CA LYS A 200 20.07 -10.58 10.89
C LYS A 200 21.11 -10.63 9.76
N SER A 201 20.85 -9.92 8.65
CA SER A 201 21.74 -9.89 7.49
C SER A 201 22.83 -8.81 7.57
N GLY A 202 22.88 -8.01 8.65
CA GLY A 202 23.83 -6.91 8.78
C GLY A 202 23.62 -5.76 7.79
N LYS A 203 22.42 -5.69 7.19
CA LYS A 203 22.02 -4.63 6.24
C LYS A 203 21.18 -3.53 6.89
N ALA A 204 20.96 -3.63 8.20
CA ALA A 204 20.33 -2.58 8.99
C ALA A 204 21.13 -1.28 8.86
N SER A 205 20.46 -0.24 8.37
CA SER A 205 21.02 1.11 8.25
C SER A 205 20.01 2.11 8.78
N ILE A 206 20.50 3.29 9.14
CA ILE A 206 19.65 4.41 9.61
C ILE A 206 18.57 4.72 8.56
N ALA A 207 18.95 4.80 7.28
CA ALA A 207 18.00 5.07 6.20
C ALA A 207 16.90 3.99 6.10
N ALA A 208 17.26 2.71 6.22
CA ALA A 208 16.29 1.63 6.19
C ALA A 208 15.33 1.68 7.39
N PHE A 209 15.84 1.96 8.59
CA PHE A 209 14.98 2.08 9.77
C PHE A 209 14.06 3.29 9.70
N LEU A 210 14.54 4.45 9.25
CA LEU A 210 13.69 5.63 9.05
C LEU A 210 12.58 5.35 8.04
N SER A 211 12.93 4.77 6.89
CA SER A 211 11.99 4.42 5.82
C SER A 211 10.89 3.46 6.31
N LEU A 212 11.27 2.38 7.00
CA LEU A 212 10.32 1.43 7.59
C LEU A 212 9.48 2.07 8.72
N GLY A 213 10.11 2.84 9.61
CA GLY A 213 9.41 3.48 10.73
C GLY A 213 8.40 4.52 10.28
N LYS A 214 8.71 5.25 9.20
CA LYS A 214 7.77 6.15 8.52
C LYS A 214 6.59 5.38 7.95
N GLU A 215 6.83 4.33 7.18
CA GLU A 215 5.77 3.50 6.59
C GLU A 215 4.83 2.93 7.66
N VAL A 216 5.40 2.39 8.74
CA VAL A 216 4.65 1.85 9.89
C VAL A 216 3.84 2.92 10.60
N SER A 217 4.40 4.11 10.82
CA SER A 217 3.72 5.23 11.48
C SER A 217 2.53 5.71 10.66
N LEU A 218 2.73 5.94 9.35
CA LEU A 218 1.69 6.41 8.44
C LEU A 218 0.54 5.39 8.32
N ARG A 219 0.86 4.08 8.21
CA ARG A 219 -0.13 3.00 8.17
C ARG A 219 -0.92 2.83 9.47
N ASN A 220 -0.45 3.40 10.58
CA ASN A 220 -1.18 3.47 11.84
C ASN A 220 -1.96 4.78 12.04
N GLY A 221 -2.10 5.58 10.97
CA GLY A 221 -2.93 6.79 10.98
C GLY A 221 -2.25 8.01 11.59
N TYR A 222 -0.95 7.96 11.83
CA TYR A 222 -0.16 9.13 12.25
C TYR A 222 0.19 10.00 11.05
N LEU A 223 0.36 11.29 11.28
CA LEU A 223 0.82 12.27 10.30
C LEU A 223 2.28 12.63 10.58
N PHE A 224 3.09 12.71 9.53
CA PHE A 224 4.44 13.26 9.64
C PHE A 224 4.37 14.75 10.03
N ASP A 225 5.15 15.14 11.03
CA ASP A 225 5.23 16.53 11.48
C ASP A 225 6.61 17.10 11.13
N GLU A 226 6.70 17.69 9.94
CA GLU A 226 7.92 18.30 9.41
C GLU A 226 8.46 19.39 10.34
N TYR A 227 7.58 20.19 10.92
CA TYR A 227 7.96 21.28 11.81
C TYR A 227 8.56 20.75 13.11
N LEU A 228 7.89 19.82 13.80
CA LEU A 228 8.41 19.21 15.02
C LEU A 228 9.72 18.47 14.74
N THR A 229 9.80 17.74 13.63
CA THR A 229 11.02 17.08 13.16
C THR A 229 12.17 18.08 13.05
N LYS A 230 11.94 19.23 12.40
CA LYS A 230 12.95 20.28 12.20
C LYS A 230 13.46 20.90 13.50
N ILE A 231 12.59 21.18 14.47
CA ILE A 231 13.00 21.79 15.75
C ILE A 231 13.64 20.77 16.71
N ASN A 232 13.52 19.47 16.43
CA ASN A 232 14.12 18.38 17.20
C ASN A 232 15.36 17.78 16.49
N ASN A 233 16.16 18.63 15.83
CA ASN A 233 17.32 18.23 15.03
C ASN A 233 18.57 17.78 15.82
N GLY A 234 18.50 17.71 17.15
CA GLY A 234 19.63 17.26 17.99
C GLY A 234 19.98 15.78 17.80
N ALA A 235 19.10 14.99 17.19
CA ALA A 235 19.31 13.61 16.80
C ALA A 235 18.63 13.35 15.44
N ILE A 236 19.05 12.29 14.73
CA ILE A 236 18.34 11.83 13.53
C ILE A 236 17.00 11.27 13.99
N ARG A 237 15.94 12.07 13.90
CA ARG A 237 14.59 11.65 14.26
C ARG A 237 13.60 12.21 13.25
N GLU A 238 12.63 11.39 12.87
CA GLU A 238 11.38 11.85 12.25
C GLU A 238 10.30 11.78 13.32
N ILE A 239 9.46 12.82 13.42
CA ILE A 239 8.36 12.89 14.37
C ILE A 239 7.04 12.72 13.64
N PHE A 240 6.21 11.82 14.16
CA PHE A 240 4.85 11.61 13.71
C PHE A 240 3.88 11.91 14.85
N LYS A 241 2.70 12.44 14.54
CA LYS A 241 1.65 12.77 15.52
C LYS A 241 0.35 12.08 15.17
N SER A 242 -0.34 11.56 16.18
CA SER A 242 -1.68 11.01 16.00
C SER A 242 -2.69 12.13 15.74
N LYS A 243 -3.82 11.78 15.12
CA LYS A 243 -4.99 12.66 15.00
C LYS A 243 -5.92 12.60 16.24
N THR A 244 -5.53 11.84 17.26
CA THR A 244 -6.35 11.59 18.45
C THR A 244 -6.23 12.72 19.48
N LYS A 245 -7.16 12.74 20.44
CA LYS A 245 -7.08 13.58 21.64
C LYS A 245 -7.16 12.65 22.86
N PRO A 246 -6.11 12.56 23.71
CA PRO A 246 -4.83 13.28 23.62
C PRO A 246 -3.96 12.84 22.43
N ILE A 247 -3.09 13.74 21.97
CA ILE A 247 -2.12 13.46 20.90
C ILE A 247 -1.05 12.49 21.43
N ILE A 248 -0.66 11.54 20.59
CA ILE A 248 0.45 10.61 20.80
C ILE A 248 1.49 10.91 19.73
N TYR A 249 2.76 10.95 20.10
CA TYR A 249 3.85 11.13 19.15
C TYR A 249 4.66 9.86 19.01
N LEU A 250 5.19 9.63 17.80
CA LEU A 250 6.13 8.56 17.52
C LEU A 250 7.44 9.15 16.97
N SER A 251 8.54 8.48 17.26
CA SER A 251 9.77 8.59 16.48
C SER A 251 10.42 7.23 16.27
N THR A 252 11.25 7.11 15.25
CA THR A 252 12.04 5.90 15.02
C THR A 252 13.34 5.97 15.81
N ASP A 253 13.60 4.99 16.66
CA ASP A 253 14.93 4.74 17.21
C ASP A 253 15.81 4.14 16.12
N VAL A 254 16.81 4.88 15.67
CA VAL A 254 17.71 4.48 14.58
C VAL A 254 18.81 3.50 15.01
N GLU A 255 18.99 3.26 16.32
CA GLU A 255 19.94 2.25 16.82
C GLU A 255 19.36 0.84 16.68
N HIS A 256 18.10 0.67 17.07
CA HIS A 256 17.43 -0.63 17.08
C HIS A 256 16.31 -0.76 16.04
N GLY A 257 15.97 0.30 15.32
CA GLY A 257 14.83 0.34 14.41
C GLY A 257 13.49 0.15 15.14
N ALA A 258 13.38 0.51 16.41
CA ALA A 258 12.14 0.44 17.17
C ALA A 258 11.34 1.74 17.02
N ILE A 259 10.06 1.70 17.39
CA ILE A 259 9.20 2.90 17.43
C ILE A 259 9.16 3.40 18.87
N GLU A 260 9.76 4.56 19.13
CA GLU A 260 9.64 5.26 20.41
C GLU A 260 8.26 5.93 20.50
N VAL A 261 7.59 5.77 21.63
CA VAL A 261 6.23 6.27 21.87
C VAL A 261 6.25 7.37 22.92
N PHE A 262 5.56 8.49 22.66
CA PHE A 262 5.48 9.63 23.56
C PHE A 262 4.03 10.06 23.79
N ASN A 263 3.71 10.49 25.00
CA ASN A 263 2.39 11.04 25.33
C ASN A 263 2.23 12.49 24.83
N ASN A 264 1.11 13.12 25.16
CA ASN A 264 0.82 14.52 24.78
C ASN A 264 1.71 15.57 25.46
N LYS A 265 2.45 15.19 26.51
CA LYS A 265 3.45 16.02 27.21
C LYS A 265 4.88 15.70 26.77
N PRO A 266 5.02 15.30 25.50
CA PRO A 266 6.05 14.37 24.97
C PRO A 266 6.96 13.64 25.96
N GLU A 267 6.38 12.98 26.96
CA GLU A 267 7.14 12.10 27.84
C GLU A 267 7.22 10.71 27.20
N HIS A 268 8.42 10.13 27.15
CA HIS A 268 8.66 8.80 26.63
C HIS A 268 7.87 7.74 27.43
N GLN A 269 7.13 6.88 26.73
CA GLN A 269 6.28 5.83 27.31
C GLN A 269 6.85 4.43 27.10
N GLY A 270 7.81 4.27 26.20
CA GLY A 270 8.44 3.00 25.86
C GLY A 270 8.68 2.84 24.37
N GLU A 271 9.22 1.68 24.01
CA GLU A 271 9.54 1.30 22.64
C GLU A 271 8.59 0.20 22.17
N SER A 272 8.07 0.33 20.96
CA SER A 272 7.23 -0.65 20.29
C SER A 272 7.99 -1.29 19.14
N ASN A 273 7.76 -2.58 18.90
CA ASN A 273 8.06 -3.19 17.61
C ASN A 273 7.05 -2.71 16.53
N TYR A 274 7.18 -3.17 15.28
CA TYR A 274 6.32 -2.71 14.18
C TYR A 274 4.91 -3.33 14.18
N ILE A 275 4.61 -4.23 15.12
CA ILE A 275 3.28 -4.81 15.35
C ILE A 275 2.64 -4.35 16.67
N GLY A 276 3.15 -3.28 17.27
CA GLY A 276 2.52 -2.64 18.42
C GLY A 276 2.80 -3.27 19.78
N ASP A 277 3.73 -4.24 19.88
CA ASP A 277 4.10 -4.81 21.16
C ASP A 277 5.07 -3.86 21.88
N ILE A 278 4.59 -3.24 22.96
CA ILE A 278 5.36 -2.29 23.74
C ILE A 278 6.25 -3.04 24.73
N LYS A 279 7.56 -2.78 24.65
CA LYS A 279 8.48 -3.01 25.76
C LYS A 279 8.50 -1.74 26.59
N LYS A 280 7.79 -1.76 27.73
CA LYS A 280 7.83 -0.66 28.70
C LYS A 280 9.27 -0.55 29.21
N GLY A 281 9.94 0.52 28.84
CA GLY A 281 11.31 0.78 29.27
C GLY A 281 11.32 1.19 30.74
N SER A 282 12.21 0.58 31.52
CA SER A 282 12.64 1.10 32.83
C SER A 282 13.71 2.18 32.62
N LYS A 283 13.37 3.32 32.00
CA LYS A 283 14.38 4.37 31.74
C LYS A 283 13.85 5.78 32.02
N ASP A 284 14.75 6.56 32.62
CA ASP A 284 14.60 7.94 33.08
C ASP A 284 13.77 8.80 32.09
N PRO A 285 12.62 9.36 32.52
CA PRO A 285 11.77 10.21 31.68
C PRO A 285 12.46 11.49 31.18
N LYS A 286 13.71 11.73 31.60
CA LYS A 286 14.56 12.81 31.08
C LYS A 286 15.34 12.46 29.81
N LYS A 287 15.50 11.19 29.46
CA LYS A 287 16.17 10.79 28.20
C LYS A 287 15.16 10.75 27.04
N HIS A 288 15.61 11.14 25.84
CA HIS A 288 14.84 11.13 24.58
C HIS A 288 13.62 12.09 24.50
N LYS A 289 13.68 13.30 25.07
CA LYS A 289 12.53 14.24 24.99
C LYS A 289 12.22 14.72 23.56
N ILE A 290 10.94 14.84 23.23
CA ILE A 290 10.50 15.71 22.12
C ILE A 290 10.26 17.12 22.69
N ILE A 291 10.82 18.11 22.03
CA ILE A 291 10.54 19.52 22.26
C ILE A 291 9.25 19.86 21.50
N LEU A 292 8.20 20.25 22.23
CA LEU A 292 7.04 20.91 21.62
C LEU A 292 7.30 22.41 21.46
N HIS A 293 6.61 23.01 20.50
CA HIS A 293 6.42 24.45 20.47
C HIS A 293 5.49 24.89 21.62
N LYS A 294 5.75 26.08 22.18
CA LYS A 294 4.89 26.70 23.20
C LYS A 294 3.70 27.43 22.60
#